data_AF-A0A7J8JX55-F1
#
_entry.id   AF-A0A7J8JX55-F1
#
_cell.length_a   1.000
_cell.length_b   1.000
_cell.length_c   1.000
_cell.angle_alpha   90.00
_cell.angle_beta   90.00
_cell.angle_gamma   90.00
#
_symmetry.space_group_name_H-M   'P 1'
#
loop_
_entity.id
_entity.type
_entity.pdbx_description
1 polymer ?
#
loop_
_entity_poly.entity_id
_entity_poly.type
_entity_poly.pdbx_seq_one_letter_code
_entity_poly.pdbx_strand_id
1 'polypeptide(L)'
;MKDAIKPNLMQTLEGTPVFVHAGPFANIAHGNSSIIADRIALKLVGPDGFVVTEAGFGADIGMEKFFNIKCRYSNLRPHVVVLVATVRALKMHGGGPMVTAGLPLPKAYIEENLELVEKGFSNLRKQIENARMFGVPVVVAVNAFKTDAETELDLVSRLAREHGAFDAVKCTHWAEGGKGAVALAQAVQRAAQAPSSFRLLYDLKLPVEDKIRIIAQKIYGADDIELLPEAQHKAEVYTKQGFGNLPICMAKTHLSLSHNPEQKGVPTGFVLPIRDIRASVGAGFLYPLVGTMSTMPGLPTRPCFYDIDLDPETEQVNGLF
;
A
#
# COMPACT_ATOMS: atom_id res chain seq x y z
N MET A 1 18.90 -20.53 -0.83
CA MET A 1 17.61 -20.40 -1.54
C MET A 1 16.99 -21.72 -2.02
N LYS A 2 17.64 -22.90 -1.94
CA LYS A 2 17.08 -24.17 -2.46
C LYS A 2 15.67 -24.50 -1.93
N ASP A 3 15.47 -24.41 -0.61
CA ASP A 3 14.17 -24.74 0.01
C ASP A 3 13.33 -23.49 0.27
N ALA A 4 13.96 -22.39 0.67
CA ALA A 4 13.32 -21.10 0.92
C ALA A 4 12.66 -20.45 -0.32
N ILE A 5 12.80 -21.03 -1.52
CA ILE A 5 12.09 -20.60 -2.73
C ILE A 5 10.65 -21.17 -2.80
N LYS A 6 10.35 -22.18 -1.97
CA LYS A 6 9.06 -22.87 -1.93
C LYS A 6 8.09 -22.09 -1.02
N PRO A 7 6.91 -21.66 -1.52
CA PRO A 7 5.92 -21.00 -0.67
C PRO A 7 5.41 -21.87 0.48
N ASN A 8 5.20 -21.25 1.65
CA ASN A 8 4.64 -21.94 2.83
C ASN A 8 3.12 -21.89 2.78
N LEU A 9 2.48 -23.06 2.80
CA LEU A 9 1.01 -23.17 2.90
C LEU A 9 0.60 -23.13 4.38
N MET A 10 -0.27 -22.19 4.70
CA MET A 10 -0.92 -22.00 6.00
C MET A 10 -2.44 -21.87 5.79
N GLN A 11 -3.18 -21.45 6.81
CA GLN A 11 -4.63 -21.24 6.72
C GLN A 11 -5.08 -20.02 7.53
N THR A 12 -6.25 -19.47 7.19
CA THR A 12 -6.98 -18.52 8.04
C THR A 12 -7.63 -19.25 9.22
N LEU A 13 -8.19 -18.49 10.17
CA LEU A 13 -9.01 -19.05 11.26
C LEU A 13 -10.23 -19.85 10.78
N GLU A 14 -10.68 -19.60 9.55
CA GLU A 14 -11.83 -20.28 8.93
C GLU A 14 -11.41 -21.38 7.94
N GLY A 15 -10.13 -21.76 7.93
CA GLY A 15 -9.62 -22.85 7.10
C GLY A 15 -9.34 -22.50 5.64
N THR A 16 -9.46 -21.22 5.24
CA THR A 16 -9.09 -20.79 3.88
C THR A 16 -7.58 -20.92 3.69
N PRO A 17 -7.09 -21.56 2.62
CA PRO A 17 -5.65 -21.73 2.39
C PRO A 17 -4.95 -20.40 2.11
N VAL A 18 -3.77 -20.19 2.72
CA VAL A 18 -2.97 -18.97 2.58
C VAL A 18 -1.53 -19.33 2.25
N PHE A 19 -0.94 -18.66 1.26
CA PHE A 19 0.52 -18.70 1.08
C PHE A 19 1.19 -17.53 1.80
N VAL A 20 2.13 -17.85 2.69
CA VAL A 20 3.02 -16.86 3.35
C VAL A 20 4.43 -17.04 2.82
N HIS A 21 4.88 -16.16 1.92
CA HIS A 21 6.17 -16.32 1.25
C HIS A 21 6.80 -15.02 0.79
N ALA A 22 8.05 -14.81 1.26
CA ALA A 22 8.81 -13.56 1.16
C ALA A 22 8.13 -12.36 1.86
N GLY A 23 8.94 -11.36 2.23
CA GLY A 23 8.46 -10.15 2.91
C GLY A 23 9.46 -9.00 2.77
N PRO A 24 9.69 -8.50 1.54
CA PRO A 24 10.60 -7.37 1.34
C PRO A 24 10.00 -6.09 1.92
N PHE A 25 10.85 -5.15 2.32
CA PHE A 25 10.35 -3.82 2.72
C PHE A 25 9.62 -3.13 1.56
N ALA A 26 8.60 -2.33 1.89
CA ALA A 26 7.86 -1.53 0.92
C ALA A 26 8.50 -0.16 0.62
N ASN A 27 9.59 0.21 1.32
CA ASN A 27 10.32 1.45 1.08
C ASN A 27 11.41 1.27 -0.01
N ILE A 28 12.47 0.51 0.28
CA ILE A 28 13.63 0.25 -0.58
C ILE A 28 13.45 -0.95 -1.51
N ALA A 29 12.30 -1.63 -1.42
CA ALA A 29 11.87 -2.67 -2.33
C ALA A 29 10.36 -2.55 -2.60
N HIS A 30 9.80 -3.51 -3.34
CA HIS A 30 8.42 -3.43 -3.83
C HIS A 30 7.34 -3.79 -2.81
N GLY A 31 7.70 -4.37 -1.65
CA GLY A 31 6.75 -4.59 -0.56
C GLY A 31 5.66 -5.62 -0.83
N ASN A 32 5.95 -6.68 -1.60
CA ASN A 32 4.96 -7.72 -1.92
C ASN A 32 5.49 -9.12 -1.61
N SER A 33 4.56 -10.04 -1.35
CA SER A 33 4.80 -11.49 -1.40
C SER A 33 5.36 -11.94 -2.75
N SER A 34 5.94 -13.13 -2.78
CA SER A 34 6.62 -13.64 -3.98
C SER A 34 5.71 -13.84 -5.20
N ILE A 35 6.26 -13.65 -6.40
CA ILE A 35 5.59 -14.00 -7.68
C ILE A 35 5.28 -15.50 -7.76
N ILE A 36 6.12 -16.35 -7.16
CA ILE A 36 5.96 -17.81 -7.21
C ILE A 36 4.68 -18.23 -6.47
N ALA A 37 4.43 -17.66 -5.29
CA ALA A 37 3.20 -17.91 -4.52
C ALA A 37 1.94 -17.52 -5.31
N ASP A 38 1.91 -16.31 -5.89
CA ASP A 38 0.78 -15.87 -6.71
C ASP A 38 0.52 -16.80 -7.91
N ARG A 39 1.57 -17.22 -8.61
CA ARG A 39 1.44 -18.12 -9.77
C ARG A 39 0.90 -19.49 -9.38
N ILE A 40 1.38 -20.05 -8.27
CA ILE A 40 0.87 -21.33 -7.75
C ILE A 40 -0.58 -21.16 -7.32
N ALA A 41 -0.90 -20.12 -6.55
CA ALA A 41 -2.26 -19.83 -6.10
C ALA A 41 -3.23 -19.72 -7.29
N LEU A 42 -2.87 -18.93 -8.32
CA LEU A 42 -3.70 -18.74 -9.52
C LEU A 42 -3.95 -20.04 -10.28
N LYS A 43 -2.99 -20.99 -10.24
CA LYS A 43 -3.19 -22.32 -10.83
C LYS A 43 -4.07 -23.22 -9.97
N LEU A 44 -3.95 -23.15 -8.65
CA LEU A 44 -4.72 -23.98 -7.72
C LEU A 44 -6.19 -23.56 -7.63
N VAL A 45 -6.48 -22.26 -7.64
CA VAL A 45 -7.87 -21.76 -7.53
C VAL A 45 -8.69 -21.97 -8.82
N GLY A 46 -8.03 -22.19 -9.96
CA GLY A 46 -8.68 -22.43 -11.24
C GLY A 46 -9.25 -21.16 -11.90
N PRO A 47 -9.97 -21.32 -13.04
CA PRO A 47 -10.45 -20.19 -13.85
C PRO A 47 -11.51 -19.33 -13.16
N ASP A 48 -12.33 -19.93 -12.28
CA ASP A 48 -13.41 -19.24 -11.55
C ASP A 48 -12.99 -18.82 -10.14
N GLY A 49 -11.72 -19.08 -9.78
CA GLY A 49 -11.18 -18.83 -8.45
C GLY A 49 -10.56 -17.44 -8.30
N PHE A 50 -10.42 -17.01 -7.05
CA PHE A 50 -9.83 -15.72 -6.69
C PHE A 50 -8.53 -15.91 -5.93
N VAL A 51 -7.53 -15.10 -6.27
CA VAL A 51 -6.31 -14.93 -5.45
C VAL A 51 -6.31 -13.51 -4.92
N VAL A 52 -6.40 -13.39 -3.59
CA VAL A 52 -6.25 -12.11 -2.90
C VAL A 52 -4.79 -11.99 -2.45
N THR A 53 -4.15 -10.89 -2.83
CA THR A 53 -2.78 -10.54 -2.41
C THR A 53 -2.74 -9.05 -2.06
N GLU A 54 -1.72 -8.64 -1.33
CA GLU A 54 -1.56 -7.27 -0.85
C GLU A 54 -0.18 -6.68 -1.18
N ALA A 55 -0.04 -5.39 -0.87
CA ALA A 55 1.19 -4.64 -0.96
C ALA A 55 1.36 -3.79 0.30
N GLY A 56 2.58 -3.69 0.81
CA GLY A 56 2.87 -2.87 1.99
C GLY A 56 2.69 -1.37 1.73
N PHE A 57 2.31 -0.64 2.78
CA PHE A 57 1.97 0.80 2.77
C PHE A 57 0.74 1.15 1.92
N GLY A 58 0.51 2.45 1.70
CA GLY A 58 -0.59 2.98 0.91
C GLY A 58 -0.47 2.68 -0.58
N ALA A 59 -1.55 2.97 -1.33
CA ALA A 59 -1.61 2.67 -2.77
C ALA A 59 -0.60 3.49 -3.59
N ASP A 60 -0.17 4.64 -3.08
CA ASP A 60 0.90 5.47 -3.65
C ASP A 60 2.27 4.79 -3.62
N ILE A 61 2.50 3.82 -2.73
CA ILE A 61 3.76 3.08 -2.64
C ILE A 61 3.57 1.63 -3.02
N GLY A 62 2.76 0.89 -2.26
CA GLY A 62 2.63 -0.56 -2.41
C GLY A 62 1.98 -0.94 -3.74
N MET A 63 0.83 -0.35 -4.06
CA MET A 63 0.11 -0.66 -5.30
C MET A 63 0.86 -0.16 -6.54
N GLU A 64 1.44 1.05 -6.50
CA GLU A 64 2.29 1.58 -7.57
C GLU A 64 3.41 0.60 -7.94
N LYS A 65 4.12 0.08 -6.94
CA LYS A 65 5.21 -0.89 -7.11
C LYS A 65 4.71 -2.28 -7.47
N PHE A 66 3.59 -2.72 -6.90
CA PHE A 66 2.95 -3.98 -7.27
C PHE A 66 2.66 -3.98 -8.78
N PHE A 67 2.13 -2.89 -9.33
CA PHE A 67 1.87 -2.80 -10.77
C PHE A 67 3.14 -2.59 -11.60
N ASN A 68 3.94 -1.59 -11.29
CA ASN A 68 5.07 -1.20 -12.15
C ASN A 68 6.28 -2.12 -12.04
N ILE A 69 6.37 -2.94 -10.98
CA ILE A 69 7.46 -3.89 -10.75
C ILE A 69 6.92 -5.33 -10.76
N LYS A 70 6.08 -5.73 -9.78
CA LYS A 70 5.68 -7.14 -9.63
C LYS A 70 4.83 -7.65 -10.80
N CYS A 71 3.79 -6.93 -11.23
CA CYS A 71 2.99 -7.28 -12.41
C CYS A 71 3.82 -7.24 -13.69
N ARG A 72 4.69 -6.24 -13.83
CA ARG A 72 5.62 -6.13 -14.98
C ARG A 72 6.52 -7.36 -15.12
N TYR A 73 7.14 -7.83 -14.03
CA TYR A 73 8.02 -9.00 -14.07
C TYR A 73 7.29 -10.34 -14.12
N SER A 74 6.13 -10.42 -13.48
CA SER A 74 5.34 -11.66 -13.44
C SER A 74 4.49 -11.88 -14.69
N ASN A 75 4.22 -10.81 -15.45
CA ASN A 75 3.18 -10.72 -16.48
C ASN A 75 1.75 -10.98 -15.98
N LEU A 76 1.54 -10.96 -14.66
CA LEU A 76 0.22 -11.09 -14.07
C LEU A 76 -0.51 -9.75 -14.13
N ARG A 77 -1.82 -9.80 -14.29
CA ARG A 77 -2.69 -8.63 -14.38
C ARG A 77 -3.72 -8.67 -13.25
N PRO A 78 -3.84 -7.59 -12.46
CA PRO A 78 -4.90 -7.47 -11.46
C PRO A 78 -6.26 -7.30 -12.14
N HIS A 79 -7.31 -7.88 -11.53
CA HIS A 79 -8.68 -7.72 -12.01
C HIS A 79 -9.45 -6.66 -11.21
N VAL A 80 -9.15 -6.52 -9.91
CA VAL A 80 -9.79 -5.58 -8.99
C VAL A 80 -8.75 -5.07 -7.99
N VAL A 81 -8.86 -3.79 -7.62
CA VAL A 81 -8.16 -3.22 -6.47
C VAL A 81 -9.16 -3.06 -5.32
N VAL A 82 -8.81 -3.55 -4.14
CA VAL A 82 -9.52 -3.20 -2.91
C VAL A 82 -8.72 -2.15 -2.15
N LEU A 83 -9.30 -0.97 -1.94
CA LEU A 83 -8.70 0.08 -1.10
C LEU A 83 -9.33 0.05 0.28
N VAL A 84 -8.53 -0.24 1.30
CA VAL A 84 -8.98 -0.26 2.69
C VAL A 84 -8.89 1.14 3.29
N ALA A 85 -9.95 1.58 3.97
CA ALA A 85 -9.99 2.85 4.70
C ALA A 85 -10.71 2.68 6.04
N THR A 86 -10.46 3.61 6.97
CA THR A 86 -11.15 3.68 8.26
C THR A 86 -11.56 5.12 8.52
N VAL A 87 -12.67 5.33 9.24
CA VAL A 87 -13.15 6.68 9.61
C VAL A 87 -12.07 7.45 10.37
N ARG A 88 -11.42 6.81 11.34
CA ARG A 88 -10.34 7.43 12.14
C ARG A 88 -9.14 7.87 11.31
N ALA A 89 -8.70 7.05 10.35
CA ALA A 89 -7.61 7.44 9.45
C ALA A 89 -8.01 8.64 8.59
N LEU A 90 -9.25 8.68 8.07
CA LEU A 90 -9.74 9.83 7.33
C LEU A 90 -9.80 11.08 8.21
N LYS A 91 -10.30 10.99 9.44
CA LYS A 91 -10.25 12.14 10.38
C LYS A 91 -8.83 12.65 10.61
N MET A 92 -7.83 11.77 10.66
CA MET A 92 -6.41 12.17 10.75
C MET A 92 -5.98 12.92 9.48
N HIS A 93 -6.37 12.43 8.30
CA HIS A 93 -6.12 13.12 7.04
C HIS A 93 -6.88 14.45 6.91
N GLY A 94 -7.99 14.61 7.62
CA GLY A 94 -8.81 15.83 7.65
C GLY A 94 -8.33 16.91 8.63
N GLY A 95 -7.20 16.70 9.30
CA GLY A 95 -6.64 17.66 10.27
C GLY A 95 -6.96 17.35 11.73
N GLY A 96 -7.31 16.10 12.05
CA GLY A 96 -7.44 15.64 13.42
C GLY A 96 -6.13 15.79 14.24
N PRO A 97 -6.22 15.86 15.58
CA PRO A 97 -5.08 16.08 16.46
C PRO A 97 -4.03 14.97 16.38
N MET A 98 -2.76 15.29 16.66
CA MET A 98 -1.67 14.31 16.58
C MET A 98 -1.94 13.06 17.44
N VAL A 99 -1.70 11.89 16.85
CA VAL A 99 -1.80 10.60 17.54
C VAL A 99 -0.40 10.13 17.93
N THR A 100 -0.21 9.91 19.24
CA THR A 100 1.05 9.42 19.80
C THR A 100 0.87 7.99 20.30
N ALA A 101 1.76 7.09 19.88
CA ALA A 101 1.73 5.70 20.33
C ALA A 101 1.82 5.61 21.87
N GLY A 102 0.97 4.77 22.47
CA GLY A 102 0.89 4.57 23.91
C GLY A 102 -0.01 5.58 24.66
N LEU A 103 -0.51 6.62 24.00
CA LEU A 103 -1.50 7.53 24.59
C LEU A 103 -2.93 7.20 24.14
N PRO A 104 -3.95 7.46 24.96
CA PRO A 104 -5.34 7.35 24.54
C PRO A 104 -5.63 8.21 23.31
N LEU A 105 -6.48 7.71 22.41
CA LEU A 105 -6.88 8.47 21.24
C LEU A 105 -7.66 9.74 21.64
N PRO A 106 -7.36 10.90 21.03
CA PRO A 106 -8.16 12.10 21.21
C PRO A 106 -9.64 11.88 20.88
N LYS A 107 -10.53 12.61 21.57
CA LYS A 107 -11.98 12.53 21.38
C LYS A 107 -12.44 12.63 19.93
N ALA A 108 -11.78 13.50 19.15
CA ALA A 108 -12.06 13.66 17.73
C ALA A 108 -12.02 12.35 16.91
N TYR A 109 -11.31 11.32 17.37
CA TYR A 109 -11.23 10.01 16.71
C TYR A 109 -12.24 8.98 17.22
N ILE A 110 -12.91 9.23 18.35
CA ILE A 110 -13.84 8.28 18.96
C ILE A 110 -15.28 8.82 19.08
N GLU A 111 -15.47 10.11 18.81
CA GLU A 111 -16.76 10.78 18.67
C GLU A 111 -17.02 11.10 17.18
N GLU A 112 -18.29 11.20 16.80
CA GLU A 112 -18.70 11.53 15.42
C GLU A 112 -18.17 12.91 15.01
N ASN A 113 -17.57 12.99 13.82
CA ASN A 113 -17.11 14.24 13.21
C ASN A 113 -17.07 14.11 11.67
N LEU A 114 -18.21 14.40 11.04
CA LEU A 114 -18.37 14.33 9.58
C LEU A 114 -17.46 15.31 8.83
N GLU A 115 -17.18 16.48 9.39
CA GLU A 115 -16.33 17.50 8.75
C GLU A 115 -14.89 17.01 8.59
N LEU A 116 -14.31 16.39 9.62
CA LEU A 116 -12.98 15.81 9.54
C LEU A 116 -12.93 14.63 8.56
N VAL A 117 -13.99 13.81 8.52
CA VAL A 117 -14.10 12.70 7.56
C VAL A 117 -14.14 13.23 6.13
N GLU A 118 -14.96 14.25 5.87
CA GLU A 118 -15.11 14.85 4.54
C GLU A 118 -13.82 15.53 4.06
N LYS A 119 -13.15 16.32 4.91
CA LYS A 119 -11.83 16.89 4.58
C LYS A 119 -10.79 15.81 4.32
N GLY A 120 -10.78 14.77 5.16
CA GLY A 120 -9.85 13.65 5.06
C GLY A 120 -10.07 12.74 3.87
N PHE A 121 -11.31 12.69 3.36
CA PHE A 121 -11.67 11.91 2.18
C PHE A 121 -10.84 12.30 0.95
N SER A 122 -10.32 13.53 0.89
CA SER A 122 -9.36 13.95 -0.12
C SER A 122 -8.22 12.94 -0.34
N ASN A 123 -7.68 12.35 0.73
CA ASN A 123 -6.63 11.35 0.64
C ASN A 123 -7.11 10.07 -0.06
N LEU A 124 -8.25 9.50 0.40
CA LEU A 124 -8.83 8.30 -0.21
C LEU A 124 -9.24 8.54 -1.66
N ARG A 125 -9.81 9.71 -1.97
CA ARG A 125 -10.11 10.14 -3.34
C ARG A 125 -8.87 10.04 -4.22
N LYS A 126 -7.73 10.59 -3.78
CA LYS A 126 -6.48 10.53 -4.54
C LYS A 126 -6.01 9.08 -4.74
N GLN A 127 -6.18 8.20 -3.76
CA GLN A 127 -5.84 6.78 -3.92
C GLN A 127 -6.77 6.05 -4.90
N ILE A 128 -8.07 6.39 -4.92
CA ILE A 128 -9.03 5.90 -5.93
C ILE A 128 -8.60 6.36 -7.33
N GLU A 129 -8.28 7.64 -7.49
CA GLU A 129 -7.78 8.22 -8.76
C GLU A 129 -6.50 7.51 -9.22
N ASN A 130 -5.56 7.28 -8.31
CA ASN A 130 -4.31 6.58 -8.59
C ASN A 130 -4.57 5.14 -9.07
N ALA A 131 -5.43 4.38 -8.39
CA ALA A 131 -5.76 3.01 -8.78
C ALA A 131 -6.46 2.95 -10.14
N ARG A 132 -7.43 3.84 -10.38
CA ARG A 132 -8.15 3.94 -11.66
C ARG A 132 -7.24 4.32 -12.82
N MET A 133 -6.16 5.06 -12.58
CA MET A 133 -5.20 5.44 -13.62
C MET A 133 -4.60 4.23 -14.33
N PHE A 134 -4.42 3.11 -13.61
CA PHE A 134 -3.95 1.84 -14.14
C PHE A 134 -5.03 1.06 -14.90
N GLY A 135 -6.28 1.53 -14.96
CA GLY A 135 -7.36 0.90 -15.70
C GLY A 135 -7.96 -0.33 -15.02
N VAL A 136 -7.89 -0.39 -13.68
CA VAL A 136 -8.43 -1.49 -12.86
C VAL A 136 -9.63 -0.99 -12.05
N PRO A 137 -10.75 -1.73 -12.00
CA PRO A 137 -11.88 -1.45 -11.11
C PRO A 137 -11.44 -1.36 -9.63
N VAL A 138 -12.02 -0.40 -8.90
CA VAL A 138 -11.67 -0.14 -7.50
C VAL A 138 -12.87 -0.37 -6.59
N VAL A 139 -12.74 -1.21 -5.59
CA VAL A 139 -13.73 -1.38 -4.52
C VAL A 139 -13.14 -0.83 -3.23
N VAL A 140 -13.88 0.05 -2.54
CA VAL A 140 -13.44 0.56 -1.24
C VAL A 140 -13.99 -0.31 -0.12
N ALA A 141 -13.12 -0.80 0.76
CA ALA A 141 -13.49 -1.49 1.99
C ALA A 141 -13.37 -0.53 3.17
N VAL A 142 -14.50 -0.13 3.76
CA VAL A 142 -14.53 0.74 4.94
C VAL A 142 -14.55 -0.14 6.18
N ASN A 143 -13.39 -0.34 6.80
CA ASN A 143 -13.27 -1.14 8.01
C ASN A 143 -13.87 -0.39 9.21
N ALA A 144 -14.96 -0.93 9.74
CA ALA A 144 -15.70 -0.31 10.84
C ALA A 144 -15.05 -0.60 12.19
N PHE A 145 -14.96 0.44 13.02
CA PHE A 145 -14.60 0.33 14.43
C PHE A 145 -15.81 0.58 15.33
N LYS A 146 -15.74 0.08 16.57
CA LYS A 146 -16.80 0.20 17.58
C LYS A 146 -17.27 1.65 17.82
N THR A 147 -16.37 2.62 17.65
CA THR A 147 -16.63 4.05 17.89
C THR A 147 -17.09 4.81 16.65
N ASP A 148 -17.12 4.17 15.48
CA ASP A 148 -17.51 4.84 14.25
C ASP A 148 -19.04 4.98 14.22
N ALA A 149 -19.54 6.18 13.90
CA ALA A 149 -20.97 6.38 13.71
C ALA A 149 -21.41 5.89 12.31
N GLU A 150 -22.65 5.41 12.17
CA GLU A 150 -23.14 4.88 10.90
C GLU A 150 -23.14 5.93 9.78
N THR A 151 -23.52 7.15 10.13
CA THR A 151 -23.45 8.37 9.30
C THR A 151 -22.05 8.61 8.72
N GLU A 152 -20.97 8.34 9.47
CA GLU A 152 -19.59 8.49 9.00
C GLU A 152 -19.23 7.39 8.01
N LEU A 153 -19.62 6.16 8.28
CA LEU A 153 -19.40 5.02 7.40
C LEU A 153 -20.16 5.19 6.07
N ASP A 154 -21.40 5.67 6.15
CA ASP A 154 -22.24 5.99 5.00
C ASP A 154 -21.67 7.15 4.18
N LEU A 155 -21.17 8.20 4.86
CA LEU A 155 -20.51 9.32 4.21
C LEU A 155 -19.31 8.85 3.39
N VAL A 156 -18.41 8.04 3.96
CA VAL A 156 -17.24 7.52 3.25
C VAL A 156 -17.65 6.67 2.06
N SER A 157 -18.62 5.78 2.24
CA SER A 157 -19.09 4.87 1.18
C SER A 157 -19.74 5.64 0.02
N ARG A 158 -20.54 6.66 0.34
CA ARG A 158 -21.15 7.56 -0.64
C ARG A 158 -20.09 8.34 -1.42
N LEU A 159 -19.18 9.03 -0.72
CA LEU A 159 -18.13 9.82 -1.35
C LEU A 159 -17.21 8.96 -2.24
N ALA A 160 -16.88 7.74 -1.81
CA ALA A 160 -16.08 6.79 -2.59
C ALA A 160 -16.72 6.47 -3.94
N ARG A 161 -18.03 6.15 -3.95
CA ARG A 161 -18.78 5.89 -5.20
C ARG A 161 -18.88 7.14 -6.08
N GLU A 162 -19.19 8.30 -5.51
CA GLU A 162 -19.25 9.57 -6.24
C GLU A 162 -17.91 9.93 -6.92
N HIS A 163 -16.78 9.51 -6.34
CA HIS A 163 -15.44 9.76 -6.87
C HIS A 163 -14.85 8.59 -7.67
N GLY A 164 -15.71 7.66 -8.10
CA GLY A 164 -15.40 6.68 -9.13
C GLY A 164 -14.89 5.33 -8.64
N ALA A 165 -15.00 5.02 -7.35
CA ALA A 165 -14.97 3.63 -6.93
C ALA A 165 -16.13 2.88 -7.59
N PHE A 166 -15.87 1.66 -8.04
CA PHE A 166 -16.89 0.75 -8.58
C PHE A 166 -17.95 0.45 -7.50
N ASP A 167 -17.51 0.23 -6.27
CA ASP A 167 -18.38 0.10 -5.11
C ASP A 167 -17.61 0.48 -3.83
N ALA A 168 -18.35 0.70 -2.74
CA ALA A 168 -17.79 0.97 -1.42
C ALA A 168 -18.63 0.29 -0.35
N VAL A 169 -17.98 -0.52 0.49
CA VAL A 169 -18.65 -1.47 1.37
C VAL A 169 -18.09 -1.38 2.79
N LYS A 170 -18.99 -1.22 3.77
CA LYS A 170 -18.68 -1.37 5.19
C LYS A 170 -18.29 -2.80 5.51
N CYS A 171 -17.22 -2.96 6.28
CA CYS A 171 -16.63 -4.25 6.61
C CYS A 171 -16.50 -4.43 8.13
N THR A 172 -17.01 -5.54 8.66
CA THR A 172 -16.97 -5.89 10.10
C THR A 172 -16.21 -7.20 10.37
N HIS A 173 -15.41 -7.67 9.41
CA HIS A 173 -14.73 -8.97 9.47
C HIS A 173 -13.73 -9.15 10.62
N TRP A 174 -13.26 -8.06 11.23
CA TRP A 174 -12.45 -8.16 12.45
C TRP A 174 -13.26 -8.74 13.62
N ALA A 175 -14.55 -8.40 13.74
CA ALA A 175 -15.43 -8.88 14.80
C ALA A 175 -16.26 -10.11 14.38
N GLU A 176 -16.60 -10.23 13.09
CA GLU A 176 -17.56 -11.22 12.58
C GLU A 176 -16.95 -12.25 11.61
N GLY A 177 -15.61 -12.27 11.45
CA GLY A 177 -14.94 -13.16 10.51
C GLY A 177 -15.38 -12.94 9.06
N GLY A 178 -15.38 -14.00 8.24
CA GLY A 178 -15.74 -13.97 6.83
C GLY A 178 -17.16 -13.43 6.59
N LYS A 179 -18.09 -13.66 7.53
CA LYS A 179 -19.47 -13.12 7.46
C LYS A 179 -19.47 -11.59 7.32
N GLY A 180 -18.60 -10.91 8.06
CA GLY A 180 -18.46 -9.45 8.04
C GLY A 180 -17.83 -8.88 6.76
N ALA A 181 -17.43 -9.73 5.80
CA ALA A 181 -16.86 -9.33 4.50
C ALA A 181 -17.64 -9.89 3.29
N VAL A 182 -18.80 -10.54 3.47
CA VAL A 182 -19.56 -11.14 2.35
C VAL A 182 -19.96 -10.08 1.32
N ALA A 183 -20.43 -8.91 1.76
CA ALA A 183 -20.80 -7.83 0.85
C ALA A 183 -19.59 -7.31 0.06
N LEU A 184 -18.41 -7.24 0.69
CA LEU A 184 -17.16 -6.88 0.01
C LEU A 184 -16.79 -7.94 -1.03
N ALA A 185 -16.87 -9.22 -0.69
CA ALA A 185 -16.58 -10.32 -1.62
C ALA A 185 -17.51 -10.28 -2.85
N GLN A 186 -18.81 -10.03 -2.64
CA GLN A 186 -19.77 -9.86 -3.74
C GLN A 186 -19.46 -8.63 -4.60
N ALA A 187 -19.07 -7.51 -4.00
CA ALA A 187 -18.66 -6.32 -4.74
C ALA A 187 -17.40 -6.58 -5.58
N VAL A 188 -16.41 -7.28 -5.01
CA VAL A 188 -15.19 -7.71 -5.73
C VAL A 188 -15.53 -8.66 -6.88
N GLN A 189 -16.44 -9.61 -6.68
CA GLN A 189 -16.87 -10.53 -7.73
C GLN A 189 -17.52 -9.77 -8.90
N ARG A 190 -18.41 -8.81 -8.63
CA ARG A 190 -19.00 -7.94 -9.66
C ARG A 190 -17.94 -7.09 -10.37
N ALA A 191 -17.02 -6.49 -9.61
CA ALA A 191 -15.95 -5.65 -10.15
C ALA A 191 -15.00 -6.45 -11.05
N ALA A 192 -14.74 -7.72 -10.73
CA ALA A 192 -13.86 -8.60 -11.51
C ALA A 192 -14.44 -8.97 -12.88
N GLN A 193 -15.77 -8.89 -13.04
CA GLN A 193 -16.46 -9.10 -14.31
C GLN A 193 -16.50 -7.83 -15.18
N ALA A 194 -16.20 -6.66 -14.59
CA ALA A 194 -16.17 -5.42 -15.34
C ALA A 194 -14.96 -5.38 -16.28
N PRO A 195 -15.08 -4.74 -17.47
CA PRO A 195 -13.95 -4.55 -18.36
C PRO A 195 -12.78 -3.85 -17.64
N SER A 196 -11.58 -4.42 -17.73
CA SER A 196 -10.35 -3.78 -17.26
C SER A 196 -9.40 -3.53 -18.43
N SER A 197 -8.71 -2.40 -18.38
CA SER A 197 -7.71 -2.01 -19.38
C SER A 197 -6.37 -1.80 -18.70
N PHE A 198 -5.92 -2.82 -17.94
CA PHE A 198 -4.72 -2.72 -17.12
C PHE A 198 -3.53 -2.23 -17.95
N ARG A 199 -2.94 -1.11 -17.52
CA ARG A 199 -1.78 -0.49 -18.14
C ARG A 199 -0.77 -0.06 -17.09
N LEU A 200 0.51 -0.18 -17.43
CA LEU A 200 1.61 0.30 -16.59
C LEU A 200 1.72 1.82 -16.68
N LEU A 201 2.30 2.46 -15.67
CA LEU A 201 2.30 3.91 -15.54
C LEU A 201 3.24 4.61 -16.55
N TYR A 202 4.34 3.93 -16.91
CA TYR A 202 5.40 4.44 -17.77
C TYR A 202 6.08 3.33 -18.58
N ASP A 203 6.71 3.72 -19.70
CA ASP A 203 7.59 2.86 -20.49
C ASP A 203 8.99 2.79 -19.84
N LEU A 204 9.62 1.62 -19.88
CA LEU A 204 10.97 1.41 -19.36
C LEU A 204 12.04 2.17 -20.14
N LYS A 205 11.81 2.43 -21.43
CA LYS A 205 12.73 3.13 -22.34
C LYS A 205 12.88 4.62 -22.04
N LEU A 206 12.00 5.17 -21.21
CA LEU A 206 12.12 6.56 -20.77
C LEU A 206 13.38 6.73 -19.92
N PRO A 207 14.02 7.91 -19.97
CA PRO A 207 15.09 8.28 -19.05
C PRO A 207 14.72 8.01 -17.59
N VAL A 208 15.72 7.67 -16.77
CA VAL A 208 15.53 7.39 -15.33
C VAL A 208 14.78 8.53 -14.64
N GLU A 209 15.22 9.76 -14.91
CA GLU A 209 14.61 11.00 -14.42
C GLU A 209 13.12 11.10 -14.79
N ASP A 210 12.76 10.87 -16.05
CA ASP A 210 11.37 10.98 -16.51
C ASP A 210 10.46 9.94 -15.86
N LYS A 211 10.95 8.73 -15.63
CA LYS A 211 10.19 7.70 -14.90
C LYS A 211 9.91 8.14 -13.45
N ILE A 212 10.91 8.72 -12.78
CA ILE A 212 10.76 9.26 -11.43
C ILE A 212 9.74 10.41 -11.42
N ARG A 213 9.87 11.34 -12.37
CA ARG A 213 8.96 12.49 -12.53
C ARG A 213 7.52 12.06 -12.77
N ILE A 214 7.30 11.06 -13.64
CA ILE A 214 5.96 10.52 -13.90
C ILE A 214 5.32 9.98 -12.62
N ILE A 215 6.06 9.21 -11.81
CA ILE A 215 5.53 8.72 -10.53
C ILE A 215 5.21 9.90 -9.61
N ALA A 216 6.13 10.85 -9.46
CA ALA A 216 5.95 12.00 -8.59
C ALA A 216 4.71 12.84 -8.95
N GLN A 217 4.56 13.20 -10.21
CA GLN A 217 3.45 14.03 -10.67
C GLN A 217 2.12 13.27 -10.65
N LYS A 218 2.08 12.05 -11.20
CA LYS A 218 0.82 11.33 -11.39
C LYS A 218 0.32 10.70 -10.09
N ILE A 219 1.20 10.04 -9.34
CA ILE A 219 0.82 9.28 -8.14
C ILE A 219 0.82 10.18 -6.91
N TYR A 220 1.86 10.99 -6.72
CA TYR A 220 2.00 11.82 -5.51
C TYR A 220 1.33 13.19 -5.63
N GLY A 221 1.16 13.69 -6.84
CA GLY A 221 0.67 15.07 -7.06
C GLY A 221 1.74 16.13 -6.79
N ALA A 222 3.02 15.77 -6.91
CA ALA A 222 4.12 16.73 -6.88
C ALA A 222 4.08 17.63 -8.13
N ASP A 223 4.55 18.86 -8.02
CA ASP A 223 4.68 19.76 -9.17
C ASP A 223 5.81 19.29 -10.10
N ASP A 224 6.96 18.94 -9.50
CA ASP A 224 8.11 18.35 -10.20
C ASP A 224 9.01 17.56 -9.22
N ILE A 225 10.15 17.10 -9.72
CA ILE A 225 11.23 16.48 -8.96
C ILE A 225 12.48 17.36 -8.99
N GLU A 226 13.28 17.28 -7.94
CA GLU A 226 14.62 17.88 -7.89
C GLU A 226 15.65 16.76 -7.74
N LEU A 227 16.46 16.52 -8.77
CA LEU A 227 17.60 15.61 -8.68
C LEU A 227 18.78 16.33 -8.05
N LEU A 228 19.15 15.93 -6.83
CA LEU A 228 20.37 16.44 -6.22
C LEU A 228 21.61 15.92 -6.98
N PRO A 229 22.78 16.60 -6.88
CA PRO A 229 23.96 16.27 -7.69
C PRO A 229 24.37 14.80 -7.64
N GLU A 230 24.26 14.15 -6.47
CA GLU A 230 24.56 12.72 -6.32
C GLU A 230 23.57 11.83 -7.09
N ALA A 231 22.27 12.14 -7.03
CA ALA A 231 21.24 11.42 -7.75
C ALA A 231 21.38 11.58 -9.27
N GLN A 232 21.66 12.80 -9.75
CA GLN A 232 21.90 13.07 -11.17
C GLN A 232 23.08 12.26 -11.69
N HIS A 233 24.21 12.30 -10.98
CA HIS A 233 25.41 11.54 -11.34
C HIS A 233 25.12 10.03 -11.41
N LYS A 234 24.41 9.46 -10.42
CA LYS A 234 24.08 8.04 -10.41
C LYS A 234 23.10 7.64 -11.50
N ALA A 235 22.13 8.48 -11.84
CA ALA A 235 21.23 8.24 -12.97
C ALA A 235 22.01 8.10 -14.29
N GLU A 236 22.99 8.97 -14.53
CA GLU A 236 23.86 8.89 -15.71
C GLU A 236 24.73 7.64 -15.70
N VAL A 237 25.37 7.32 -14.57
CA VAL A 237 26.22 6.13 -14.42
C VAL A 237 25.42 4.85 -14.69
N TYR A 238 24.25 4.70 -14.07
CA TYR A 238 23.41 3.51 -14.29
C TYR A 238 22.87 3.43 -15.72
N THR A 239 22.60 4.56 -16.36
CA THR A 239 22.22 4.57 -17.79
C THR A 239 23.37 4.09 -18.67
N LYS A 240 24.60 4.60 -18.45
CA LYS A 240 25.82 4.15 -19.16
C LYS A 240 26.14 2.67 -18.94
N GLN A 241 25.81 2.14 -17.77
CA GLN A 241 25.97 0.72 -17.43
C GLN A 241 24.86 -0.19 -18.01
N GLY A 242 23.87 0.37 -18.72
CA GLY A 242 22.77 -0.39 -19.31
C GLY A 242 21.59 -0.67 -18.36
N PHE A 243 21.62 -0.12 -17.15
CA PHE A 243 20.54 -0.25 -16.16
C PHE A 243 19.46 0.83 -16.29
N GLY A 244 19.60 1.75 -17.25
CA GLY A 244 18.66 2.83 -17.52
C GLY A 244 17.24 2.35 -17.81
N ASN A 245 17.06 1.13 -18.32
CA ASN A 245 15.74 0.54 -18.62
C ASN A 245 15.09 -0.21 -17.45
N LEU A 246 15.70 -0.21 -16.26
CA LEU A 246 15.06 -0.82 -15.09
C LEU A 246 13.87 0.03 -14.58
N PRO A 247 12.84 -0.58 -13.98
CA PRO A 247 11.76 0.13 -13.31
C PRO A 247 12.26 0.87 -12.06
N ILE A 248 11.44 1.80 -11.57
CA ILE A 248 11.71 2.67 -10.43
C ILE A 248 10.96 2.17 -9.19
N CYS A 249 11.67 2.07 -8.06
CA CYS A 249 11.13 1.75 -6.74
C CYS A 249 11.35 2.94 -5.80
N MET A 250 10.39 3.86 -5.73
CA MET A 250 10.52 5.07 -4.90
C MET A 250 10.63 4.75 -3.41
N ALA A 251 11.72 5.16 -2.76
CA ALA A 251 11.90 5.04 -1.32
C ALA A 251 11.60 6.38 -0.64
N LYS A 252 10.36 6.52 -0.16
CA LYS A 252 9.85 7.72 0.53
C LYS A 252 9.16 7.36 1.84
N THR A 253 8.85 8.36 2.66
CA THR A 253 7.95 8.18 3.81
C THR A 253 6.60 7.62 3.36
N HIS A 254 6.02 6.71 4.14
CA HIS A 254 4.69 6.15 3.88
C HIS A 254 3.55 6.94 4.54
N LEU A 255 3.89 8.03 5.25
CA LEU A 255 2.96 8.78 6.10
C LEU A 255 2.31 9.98 5.40
N SER A 256 2.68 10.24 4.14
CA SER A 256 2.23 11.36 3.31
C SER A 256 2.43 11.01 1.84
N LEU A 257 1.66 11.62 0.93
CA LEU A 257 1.95 11.57 -0.51
C LEU A 257 3.25 12.32 -0.85
N SER A 258 3.59 13.37 -0.11
CA SER A 258 4.82 14.14 -0.29
C SER A 258 6.04 13.47 0.36
N HIS A 259 7.17 14.17 0.40
CA HIS A 259 8.36 13.73 1.12
C HIS A 259 8.30 14.03 2.63
N ASN A 260 7.36 14.88 3.09
CA ASN A 260 7.21 15.26 4.49
C ASN A 260 6.11 14.43 5.18
N PRO A 261 6.43 13.63 6.21
CA PRO A 261 5.45 12.77 6.91
C PRO A 261 4.34 13.53 7.65
N GLU A 262 4.54 14.81 7.95
CA GLU A 262 3.57 15.63 8.69
C GLU A 262 2.46 16.17 7.81
N GLN A 263 2.68 16.27 6.49
CA GLN A 263 1.70 16.77 5.56
C GLN A 263 0.63 15.71 5.27
N LYS A 264 -0.55 15.87 5.87
CA LYS A 264 -1.69 14.97 5.70
C LYS A 264 -2.59 15.37 4.51
N GLY A 265 -3.67 14.62 4.30
CA GLY A 265 -4.58 14.82 3.17
C GLY A 265 -3.91 14.58 1.81
N VAL A 266 -4.04 15.55 0.91
CA VAL A 266 -3.40 15.60 -0.42
C VAL A 266 -2.60 16.90 -0.52
N PRO A 267 -1.32 16.89 -0.12
CA PRO A 267 -0.45 18.06 -0.23
C PRO A 267 -0.32 18.51 -1.70
N THR A 268 -0.17 19.81 -1.93
CA THR A 268 0.02 20.41 -3.26
C THR A 268 1.17 21.41 -3.22
N GLY A 269 1.70 21.84 -4.37
CA GLY A 269 2.69 22.91 -4.41
C GLY A 269 4.09 22.47 -3.95
N PHE A 270 4.43 21.19 -4.10
CA PHE A 270 5.69 20.64 -3.60
C PHE A 270 6.54 20.02 -4.72
N VAL A 271 7.85 20.23 -4.64
CA VAL A 271 8.85 19.56 -5.46
C VAL A 271 9.44 18.40 -4.65
N LEU A 272 9.63 17.25 -5.29
CA LEU A 272 10.11 16.04 -4.62
C LEU A 272 11.65 15.94 -4.68
N PRO A 273 12.37 16.07 -3.56
CA PRO A 273 13.83 16.02 -3.56
C PRO A 273 14.32 14.57 -3.64
N ILE A 274 15.07 14.27 -4.70
CA ILE A 274 15.72 12.98 -4.95
C ILE A 274 17.18 13.11 -4.55
N ARG A 275 17.51 12.56 -3.38
CA ARG A 275 18.84 12.73 -2.77
C ARG A 275 19.89 11.81 -3.37
N ASP A 276 19.49 10.58 -3.65
CA ASP A 276 20.37 9.49 -4.09
C ASP A 276 19.53 8.54 -4.97
N ILE A 277 20.19 7.79 -5.84
CA ILE A 277 19.59 6.67 -6.58
C ILE A 277 20.49 5.48 -6.39
N ARG A 278 19.92 4.33 -6.03
CA ARG A 278 20.66 3.09 -5.89
C ARG A 278 20.11 2.03 -6.82
N ALA A 279 20.93 1.05 -7.17
CA ALA A 279 20.56 -0.02 -8.08
C ALA A 279 20.48 -1.37 -7.35
N SER A 280 19.32 -2.00 -7.40
CA SER A 280 19.12 -3.39 -6.98
C SER A 280 19.09 -4.27 -8.24
N VAL A 281 20.23 -4.40 -8.92
CA VAL A 281 20.32 -5.04 -10.25
C VAL A 281 19.80 -6.48 -10.23
N GLY A 282 20.12 -7.26 -9.20
CA GLY A 282 19.62 -8.64 -9.06
C GLY A 282 18.11 -8.74 -8.87
N ALA A 283 17.49 -7.72 -8.27
CA ALA A 283 16.03 -7.63 -8.13
C ALA A 283 15.35 -6.96 -9.35
N GLY A 284 16.14 -6.25 -10.18
CA GLY A 284 15.67 -5.59 -11.39
C GLY A 284 15.00 -4.24 -11.15
N PHE A 285 15.53 -3.36 -10.31
CA PHE A 285 15.02 -1.98 -10.22
C PHE A 285 16.07 -0.99 -9.74
N LEU A 286 15.86 0.29 -10.08
CA LEU A 286 16.52 1.41 -9.43
C LEU A 286 15.62 1.94 -8.31
N TYR A 287 16.19 2.32 -7.17
CA TYR A 287 15.42 2.86 -6.05
C TYR A 287 15.95 4.24 -5.63
N PRO A 288 15.25 5.31 -6.05
CA PRO A 288 15.54 6.68 -5.60
C PRO A 288 15.21 6.87 -4.13
N LEU A 289 16.12 7.49 -3.39
CA LEU A 289 15.93 7.89 -2.00
C LEU A 289 15.35 9.30 -1.94
N VAL A 290 14.13 9.41 -1.44
CA VAL A 290 13.39 10.66 -1.31
C VAL A 290 13.52 11.20 0.11
N GLY A 291 14.00 12.43 0.23
CA GLY A 291 14.20 13.08 1.53
C GLY A 291 15.19 12.33 2.45
N THR A 292 14.93 12.40 3.77
CA THR A 292 15.82 11.91 4.85
C THR A 292 15.45 10.52 5.38
N MET A 293 14.75 9.72 4.59
CA MET A 293 14.16 8.45 5.01
C MET A 293 15.20 7.43 5.54
N SER A 294 14.97 6.87 6.74
CA SER A 294 15.82 5.82 7.32
C SER A 294 15.55 4.45 6.70
N THR A 295 16.60 3.73 6.36
CA THR A 295 16.52 2.37 5.82
C THR A 295 16.54 1.28 6.89
N MET A 296 16.77 1.65 8.15
CA MET A 296 16.86 0.72 9.28
C MET A 296 16.02 1.27 10.45
N PRO A 297 15.01 0.53 10.93
CA PRO A 297 14.27 0.90 12.13
C PRO A 297 15.15 0.72 13.38
N GLY A 298 14.99 1.60 14.36
CA GLY A 298 15.56 1.43 15.70
C GLY A 298 14.55 0.80 16.67
N LEU A 299 15.03 0.38 17.84
CA LEU A 299 14.16 -0.05 18.94
C LEU A 299 13.56 1.18 19.66
N PRO A 300 12.32 1.10 20.18
CA PRO A 300 11.78 2.12 21.06
C PRO A 300 12.50 2.11 22.42
N THR A 301 12.32 3.18 23.22
CA THR A 301 12.91 3.31 24.56
C THR A 301 12.62 2.10 25.47
N ARG A 302 11.42 1.51 25.35
CA ARG A 302 11.05 0.25 25.99
C ARG A 302 10.67 -0.77 24.90
N PRO A 303 11.60 -1.61 24.45
CA PRO A 303 11.32 -2.64 23.45
C PRO A 303 10.51 -3.80 24.05
N CYS A 304 9.64 -4.42 23.26
CA CYS A 304 8.74 -5.49 23.69
C CYS A 304 9.48 -6.73 24.24
N PHE A 305 10.74 -6.95 23.87
CA PHE A 305 11.49 -8.11 24.35
C PHE A 305 11.72 -8.12 25.87
N TYR A 306 11.55 -6.98 26.55
CA TYR A 306 11.58 -6.93 28.02
C TYR A 306 10.42 -7.69 28.66
N ASP A 307 9.32 -7.88 27.94
CA ASP A 307 8.10 -8.52 28.44
C ASP A 307 7.91 -9.92 27.82
N ILE A 308 8.84 -10.39 26.97
CA ILE A 308 8.79 -11.73 26.37
C ILE A 308 9.35 -12.75 27.37
N ASP A 309 8.56 -13.78 27.65
CA ASP A 309 8.95 -14.88 28.54
C ASP A 309 8.36 -16.22 28.08
N LEU A 310 8.83 -17.33 28.66
CA LEU A 310 8.35 -18.69 28.42
C LEU A 310 7.97 -19.34 29.74
N ASP A 311 6.70 -19.71 29.88
CA ASP A 311 6.26 -20.54 31.01
C ASP A 311 6.89 -21.94 30.89
N PRO A 312 7.70 -22.40 31.86
CA PRO A 312 8.42 -23.68 31.77
C PRO A 312 7.53 -24.91 32.01
N GLU A 313 6.32 -24.74 32.55
CA GLU A 313 5.37 -25.84 32.76
C GLU A 313 4.42 -25.98 31.57
N THR A 314 3.88 -24.86 31.08
CA THR A 314 2.91 -24.87 29.98
C THR A 314 3.55 -24.73 28.59
N GLU A 315 4.83 -24.37 28.53
CA GLU A 315 5.56 -23.98 27.31
C GLU A 315 4.92 -22.81 26.56
N GLN A 316 4.05 -22.05 27.23
CA GLN A 316 3.36 -20.91 26.63
C GLN A 316 4.29 -19.70 26.56
N VAL A 317 4.38 -19.10 25.38
CA VAL A 317 5.12 -17.84 25.15
C VAL A 317 4.25 -16.66 25.58
N ASN A 318 4.77 -15.84 26.50
CA ASN A 318 4.13 -14.62 27.01
C ASN A 318 4.75 -13.38 26.35
N GLY A 319 3.94 -12.32 26.20
CA GLY A 319 4.41 -10.99 25.78
C GLY A 319 4.84 -10.84 24.32
N LEU A 320 4.55 -11.83 23.46
CA LEU A 320 4.87 -11.76 22.02
C LEU A 320 3.78 -11.03 21.20
N PHE A 321 2.51 -11.09 21.62
CA PHE A 321 1.34 -10.45 21.01
C PHE A 321 0.30 -10.03 22.06
#